data_AF-A0A1I8IQ90-F1
#
_entry.id   AF-A0A1I8IQ90-F1
#
_cell.length_a   1.000
_cell.length_b   1.000
_cell.length_c   1.000
_cell.angle_alpha   90.00
_cell.angle_beta   90.00
_cell.angle_gamma   90.00
#
_symmetry.space_group_name_H-M   'P 1'
#
loop_
_entity.id
_entity.type
_entity.pdbx_description
1 polymer ?
#
loop_
_entity_poly.entity_id
_entity_poly.type
_entity_poly.pdbx_seq_one_letter_code
_entity_poly.pdbx_strand_id
1 'polypeptide(L)'
;MPTKCCVPGCTSNYKSGKRCTVYTFPKEEAEIDSWMKALPIAAKKATAYMGVCRKHWPDDARMKQAGRHMRPIDPPSVFQGWPSSSLRLSAS
;
A
#
# COMPACT_ATOMS: atom_id res chain seq x y z
N MET A 1 14.23 -9.30 -7.38
CA MET A 1 12.86 -9.89 -7.39
C MET A 1 11.86 -8.74 -7.28
N PRO A 2 10.80 -8.66 -8.10
CA PRO A 2 9.86 -7.54 -8.03
C PRO A 2 9.16 -7.54 -6.67
N THR A 3 9.08 -6.37 -6.04
CA THR A 3 8.38 -6.16 -4.77
C THR A 3 6.92 -6.59 -4.90
N LYS A 4 6.43 -7.42 -3.97
CA LYS A 4 5.04 -7.89 -3.99
C LYS A 4 4.15 -6.94 -3.20
N CYS A 5 2.88 -6.87 -3.59
CA CYS A 5 1.88 -6.15 -2.80
C CYS A 5 1.54 -6.96 -1.54
N CYS A 6 1.54 -6.33 -0.36
CA CYS A 6 1.17 -6.95 0.91
C CYS A 6 -0.35 -6.96 1.17
N VAL A 7 -1.14 -6.24 0.37
CA VAL A 7 -2.60 -6.24 0.52
C VAL A 7 -3.13 -7.62 0.15
N PRO A 8 -3.78 -8.35 1.07
CA PRO A 8 -4.19 -9.71 0.81
C PRO A 8 -5.24 -9.78 -0.31
N GLY A 9 -5.13 -10.78 -1.17
CA GLY A 9 -5.96 -10.91 -2.38
C GLY A 9 -5.54 -10.00 -3.55
N CYS A 10 -4.62 -9.05 -3.36
CA CYS A 10 -4.11 -8.24 -4.47
C CYS A 10 -3.13 -9.04 -5.33
N THR A 11 -3.53 -9.38 -6.56
CA THR A 11 -2.71 -10.21 -7.48
C THR A 11 -1.88 -9.41 -8.49
N SER A 12 -1.85 -8.07 -8.37
CA SER A 12 -1.27 -7.14 -9.35
C SER A 12 0.21 -7.35 -9.70
N ASN A 13 0.95 -8.07 -8.85
CA ASN A 13 2.38 -8.34 -9.01
C ASN A 13 2.73 -9.84 -8.88
N TYR A 14 1.74 -10.74 -8.97
CA TYR A 14 1.94 -12.19 -8.83
C TYR A 14 2.06 -12.92 -10.17
N LYS A 15 1.36 -12.46 -11.22
CA LYS A 15 1.38 -13.08 -12.56
C LYS A 15 2.44 -12.45 -13.46
N SER A 16 2.90 -13.19 -14.46
CA SER A 16 3.75 -12.66 -15.53
C SER A 16 2.88 -11.77 -16.44
N GLY A 17 3.18 -10.47 -16.51
CA GLY A 17 2.36 -9.47 -17.22
C GLY A 17 2.72 -8.04 -16.84
N LYS A 18 1.86 -7.08 -17.18
CA LYS A 18 2.04 -5.65 -16.82
C LYS A 18 2.02 -5.51 -15.30
N ARG A 19 3.20 -5.25 -14.72
CA ARG A 19 3.36 -5.08 -13.27
C ARG A 19 2.89 -3.70 -12.84
N CYS A 20 2.19 -3.65 -11.70
CA CYS A 20 1.86 -2.38 -11.07
C CYS A 20 3.07 -1.87 -10.27
N THR A 21 3.26 -0.56 -10.23
CA THR A 21 4.25 0.07 -9.35
C THR A 21 3.91 -0.29 -7.90
N VAL A 22 4.91 -0.78 -7.16
CA VAL A 22 4.79 -1.09 -5.73
C VAL A 22 5.64 -0.11 -4.95
N TYR A 23 5.00 0.58 -4.02
CA TYR A 23 5.66 1.51 -3.12
C TYR A 23 6.05 0.77 -1.84
N THR A 24 7.34 0.81 -1.50
CA THR A 24 7.83 0.34 -0.21
C THR A 24 7.37 1.28 0.89
N PHE A 25 7.32 0.76 2.12
CA PHE A 25 6.98 1.57 3.28
C PHE A 25 7.96 2.74 3.45
N PRO A 26 7.48 3.88 3.98
CA PRO A 26 8.33 4.98 4.41
C PRO A 26 9.40 4.56 5.42
N LYS A 27 10.37 5.45 5.63
CA LYS A 27 11.38 5.32 6.70
C LYS A 27 10.97 6.08 7.95
N GLU A 28 10.27 7.20 7.77
CA GLU A 28 9.77 8.02 8.88
C GLU A 28 8.67 7.28 9.63
N GLU A 29 8.85 7.11 10.93
CA GLU A 29 7.97 6.31 11.79
C GLU A 29 6.52 6.79 11.74
N ALA A 30 6.30 8.10 11.73
CA ALA A 30 4.96 8.69 11.65
C ALA A 30 4.24 8.35 10.32
N GLU A 31 4.97 8.36 9.20
CA GLU A 31 4.41 7.97 7.91
C GLU A 31 4.14 6.45 7.87
N ILE A 32 5.04 5.64 8.47
CA ILE A 32 4.86 4.18 8.55
C ILE A 32 3.61 3.85 9.35
N ASP A 33 3.47 4.44 10.54
CA ASP A 33 2.32 4.24 11.41
C ASP A 33 1.00 4.62 10.72
N SER A 34 0.98 5.75 10.01
CA SER A 34 -0.18 6.17 9.21
C SER A 34 -0.56 5.14 8.14
N TRP A 35 0.43 4.64 7.37
CA TRP A 35 0.21 3.59 6.38
C TRP A 35 -0.28 2.28 7.00
N MET A 36 0.33 1.86 8.11
CA MET A 36 -0.02 0.62 8.80
C MET A 36 -1.41 0.66 9.43
N LYS A 37 -1.87 1.84 9.87
CA LYS A 37 -3.22 2.05 10.39
C LYS A 37 -4.28 1.95 9.29
N ALA A 38 -3.99 2.41 8.08
CA ALA A 38 -4.94 2.33 6.96
C ALA A 38 -5.04 0.93 6.33
N LEU A 39 -3.98 0.12 6.48
CA LEU A 39 -3.94 -1.22 5.90
C LEU A 39 -4.84 -2.23 6.63
N PRO A 40 -5.37 -3.24 5.90
CA PRO A 40 -6.08 -4.35 6.51
C PRO A 40 -5.19 -5.09 7.52
N ILE A 41 -5.79 -5.66 8.58
CA ILE A 41 -5.05 -6.36 9.66
C ILE A 41 -4.13 -7.46 9.10
N ALA A 42 -4.58 -8.19 8.08
CA ALA A 42 -3.81 -9.25 7.45
C ALA A 42 -2.56 -8.74 6.69
N ALA A 43 -2.54 -7.47 6.24
CA ALA A 43 -1.37 -6.86 5.61
C ALA A 43 -0.22 -6.59 6.61
N LYS A 44 -0.46 -6.68 7.93
CA LYS A 44 0.57 -6.53 8.96
C LYS A 44 1.66 -7.61 8.93
N LYS A 45 1.42 -8.71 8.22
CA LYS A 45 2.44 -9.75 7.97
C LYS A 45 3.39 -9.37 6.81
N ALA A 46 3.37 -8.12 6.34
CA ALA A 46 4.26 -7.63 5.31
C ALA A 46 5.73 -7.79 5.73
N THR A 47 6.54 -8.34 4.85
CA THR A 47 8.00 -8.43 5.04
C THR A 47 8.69 -7.20 4.43
N ALA A 48 9.98 -7.00 4.72
CA ALA A 48 10.79 -5.93 4.14
C ALA A 48 10.85 -5.94 2.59
N TYR A 49 10.49 -7.06 1.96
CA TYR A 49 10.47 -7.23 0.50
C TYR A 49 9.07 -7.00 -0.10
N MET A 50 8.13 -6.53 0.70
CA MET A 50 6.76 -6.21 0.29
C MET A 50 6.50 -4.70 0.36
N GLY A 51 5.45 -4.27 -0.33
CA GLY A 51 4.95 -2.91 -0.29
C GLY A 51 3.48 -2.86 -0.69
N VAL A 52 2.99 -1.69 -1.04
CA VAL A 52 1.60 -1.52 -1.48
C VAL A 52 1.59 -1.02 -2.93
N CYS A 53 0.81 -1.65 -3.80
CA CYS A 53 0.78 -1.24 -5.20
C CYS A 53 -0.11 -0.01 -5.44
N ARG A 54 0.15 0.72 -6.53
CA ARG A 54 -0.53 1.97 -6.90
C ARG A 54 -2.06 1.87 -7.02
N LYS A 55 -2.62 0.66 -7.16
CA LYS A 55 -4.08 0.48 -7.17
C LYS A 55 -4.78 0.79 -5.84
N HIS A 56 -4.02 0.87 -4.75
CA HIS A 56 -4.56 1.16 -3.42
C HIS A 56 -4.65 2.65 -3.11
N TRP A 57 -4.48 3.49 -4.13
CA TRP A 57 -4.65 4.94 -4.06
C TRP A 57 -5.56 5.40 -5.20
N PRO A 58 -6.28 6.53 -5.01
CA PRO A 58 -6.99 7.20 -6.09
C PRO A 58 -6.02 7.67 -7.18
N ASP A 59 -6.53 7.95 -8.38
CA ASP A 59 -5.65 8.23 -9.50
C ASP A 59 -4.92 9.56 -9.40
N ASP A 60 -5.56 10.52 -8.73
CA ASP A 60 -5.10 11.87 -8.38
C ASP A 60 -4.34 11.94 -7.04
N ALA A 61 -3.94 10.79 -6.48
CA ALA A 61 -3.22 10.76 -5.21
C ALA A 61 -2.00 11.67 -5.20
N ARG A 62 -1.85 12.44 -4.12
CA ARG A 62 -0.73 13.36 -3.93
C ARG A 62 0.56 12.57 -3.77
N MET A 63 1.59 12.98 -4.49
CA MET A 63 2.89 12.31 -4.52
C MET A 63 3.99 13.24 -3.98
N LYS A 64 4.95 12.69 -3.22
CA LYS A 64 6.19 13.36 -2.80
C LYS A 64 7.40 12.65 -3.38
N GLN A 65 8.50 13.39 -3.52
CA GLN A 65 9.79 12.82 -3.87
C GLN A 65 10.31 11.95 -2.70
N ALA A 66 10.74 10.73 -3.01
CA ALA A 66 11.30 9.76 -2.10
C ALA A 66 12.58 9.17 -2.73
N GLY A 67 13.69 9.87 -2.54
CA GLY A 67 14.94 9.60 -3.25
C GLY A 67 14.78 9.83 -4.76
N ARG A 68 15.05 8.80 -5.57
CA ARG A 68 14.93 8.87 -7.04
C ARG A 68 13.52 8.59 -7.58
N HIS A 69 12.57 8.25 -6.71
CA HIS A 69 11.22 7.85 -7.10
C HIS A 69 10.18 8.80 -6.47
N MET A 70 8.97 8.78 -7.02
CA MET A 70 7.80 9.40 -6.39
C MET A 70 7.06 8.36 -5.55
N ARG A 71 6.49 8.78 -4.42
CA ARG A 71 5.66 7.94 -3.54
C ARG A 71 4.41 8.71 -3.13
N PRO A 72 3.26 8.03 -2.90
CA PRO A 72 2.11 8.66 -2.27
C PRO A 72 2.47 9.29 -0.92
N ILE A 73 1.90 10.46 -0.66
CA ILE A 73 2.00 11.13 0.64
C ILE A 73 1.05 10.44 1.62
N ASP A 74 -0.22 10.40 1.22
CA ASP A 74 -1.30 9.84 2.03
C ASP A 74 -1.23 8.30 2.08
N PRO A 75 -1.72 7.67 3.14
CA PRO A 75 -1.79 6.21 3.24
C PRO A 75 -2.74 5.62 2.18
N PRO A 76 -2.62 4.32 1.84
CA PRO A 76 -3.52 3.68 0.90
C PRO A 76 -4.95 3.68 1.42
N SER A 77 -5.90 4.02 0.55
CA SER A 77 -7.32 4.19 0.91
C SER A 77 -8.27 3.38 0.03
N VAL A 78 -7.78 2.74 -1.04
CA VAL A 78 -8.61 1.99 -1.99
C VAL A 78 -8.43 0.48 -1.78
N PHE A 79 -9.48 -0.18 -1.29
CA PHE A 79 -9.50 -1.64 -1.04
C PHE A 79 -10.78 -2.25 -1.63
N GLN A 80 -10.80 -2.46 -2.96
CA GLN A 80 -11.94 -3.09 -3.63
C GLN A 80 -12.14 -4.54 -3.15
N GLY A 81 -13.39 -4.91 -2.86
CA GLY A 81 -13.77 -6.28 -2.47
C GLY A 81 -13.49 -6.65 -1.01
N TRP A 82 -13.13 -5.68 -0.15
CA TRP A 82 -12.94 -5.90 1.29
C TRP A 82 -14.12 -5.31 2.06
N PRO A 83 -14.76 -6.07 2.98
CA PRO A 83 -15.79 -5.50 3.85
C PRO A 83 -15.14 -4.48 4.79
N SER A 84 -15.84 -3.39 5.08
CA SER A 84 -15.33 -2.31 5.94
C SER A 84 -14.87 -2.80 7.32
N SER A 85 -15.42 -3.91 7.82
CA SER A 85 -15.00 -4.58 9.07
C SER A 85 -13.57 -5.15 9.02
N SER A 86 -13.03 -5.40 7.84
CA SER A 86 -11.65 -5.87 7.66
C SER A 86 -10.64 -4.73 7.52
N LEU A 87 -11.13 -3.49 7.35
CA LEU A 87 -10.34 -2.28 7.39
C LEU A 87 -10.37 -1.73 8.82
N ARG A 88 -9.24 -1.19 9.29
CA ARG A 88 -9.29 -0.31 10.46
C ARG A 88 -9.86 1.02 9.98
N LEU A 89 -11.18 1.14 9.98
CA LEU A 89 -11.80 2.45 9.94
C LEU A 89 -11.33 3.18 11.19
N SER A 90 -10.35 4.07 11.05
CA SER A 90 -10.16 5.13 12.03
C SER A 90 -11.46 5.94 12.00
N ALA A 91 -12.32 5.72 13.01
CA ALA A 91 -13.42 6.64 13.29
C ALA A 91 -12.81 8.04 13.39
N SER A 92 -13.40 8.95 12.61
CA SER A 92 -13.02 10.37 12.53
C SER A 92 -13.12 11.07 13.88
#